data_AF-A0A4V3FE95-F1
#
_entry.id   AF-A0A4V3FE95-F1
#
_cell.length_a   1.000
_cell.length_b   1.000
_cell.length_c   1.000
_cell.angle_alpha   90.00
_cell.angle_beta   90.00
_cell.angle_gamma   90.00
#
_symmetry.space_group_name_H-M   'P 1'
#
loop_
_entity.id
_entity.type
_entity.pdbx_description
1 polymer ?
#
loop_
_entity_poly.entity_id
_entity_poly.type
_entity_poly.pdbx_seq_one_letter_code
_entity_poly.pdbx_strand_id
1 'polypeptide(L)'
;MKLPQFESPAMLDEFKKFILKGNVVSLSTGVIIGSAFNNIVTAFTKGIVEPILAIFGGNDLGTSNWKFKIWEKMATVTEKVNGVEVKTEKMIPVLLDVGAIIGSVIGFLITAAIVFFIIVKPTNKLLDLVVKKDTPPAALPPDVALLTEIRDMMKRQEEAANRSQSPVL
;
A
#
# COMPACT_ATOMS: atom_id res chain seq x y z
N MET A 1 -42.13 -21.09 35.59
CA MET A 1 -40.69 -20.90 35.27
C MET A 1 -40.58 -20.70 33.77
N LYS A 2 -40.39 -19.47 33.27
CA LYS A 2 -40.15 -19.21 31.84
C LYS A 2 -38.64 -19.32 31.62
N LEU A 3 -38.21 -20.21 30.74
CA LEU A 3 -36.80 -20.36 30.38
C LEU A 3 -36.34 -19.12 29.60
N PRO A 4 -35.16 -18.55 29.89
CA PRO A 4 -34.61 -17.46 29.12
C PRO A 4 -34.33 -17.93 27.68
N GLN A 5 -34.91 -17.23 26.70
CA GLN A 5 -34.66 -17.47 25.29
C GLN A 5 -33.26 -16.93 24.95
N PHE A 6 -32.35 -17.82 24.59
CA PHE A 6 -31.09 -17.44 23.95
C PHE A 6 -31.42 -17.00 22.51
N GLU A 7 -31.72 -15.71 22.32
CA GLU A 7 -31.55 -15.10 21.01
C GLU A 7 -30.07 -15.24 20.66
N SER A 8 -29.77 -16.18 19.76
CA SER A 8 -28.45 -16.26 19.16
C SER A 8 -28.39 -15.14 18.14
N PRO A 9 -27.68 -14.02 18.36
CA PRO A 9 -27.38 -13.14 17.24
C PRO A 9 -26.60 -14.02 16.27
N ALA A 10 -27.18 -14.27 15.10
CA ALA A 10 -26.49 -15.03 14.07
C ALA A 10 -25.15 -14.32 13.83
N MET A 11 -24.05 -15.06 13.65
CA MET A 11 -22.72 -14.53 13.34
C MET A 11 -22.75 -13.42 12.26
N LEU A 12 -23.72 -13.49 11.35
CA LEU A 12 -24.00 -12.47 10.32
C LEU A 12 -24.37 -11.09 10.90
N ASP A 13 -25.08 -11.03 12.02
CA ASP A 13 -25.43 -9.78 12.69
C ASP A 13 -24.25 -9.19 13.45
N GLU A 14 -23.37 -10.02 14.01
CA GLU A 14 -22.08 -9.59 14.56
C GLU A 14 -21.14 -9.07 13.45
N PHE A 15 -21.10 -9.76 12.31
CA PHE A 15 -20.35 -9.33 11.13
C PHE A 15 -20.86 -8.02 10.54
N LYS A 16 -22.19 -7.85 10.40
CA LYS A 16 -22.80 -6.57 10.00
C LYS A 16 -22.41 -5.47 10.98
N LYS A 17 -22.55 -5.70 12.30
CA LYS A 17 -22.15 -4.74 13.33
C LYS A 17 -20.65 -4.40 13.26
N PHE A 18 -19.79 -5.37 12.92
CA PHE A 18 -18.36 -5.16 12.75
C PHE A 18 -18.02 -4.29 11.53
N ILE A 19 -18.60 -4.58 10.37
CA ILE A 19 -18.43 -3.77 9.15
C ILE A 19 -19.02 -2.36 9.36
N LEU A 20 -20.17 -2.25 10.05
CA LEU A 20 -20.82 -0.98 10.37
C LEU A 20 -20.08 -0.12 11.39
N LYS A 21 -19.04 -0.63 12.08
CA LYS A 21 -18.14 0.21 12.91
C LYS A 21 -17.34 1.23 12.09
N GLY A 22 -17.50 1.28 10.76
CA GLY A 22 -16.99 2.33 9.87
C GLY A 22 -15.50 2.19 9.56
N ASN A 23 -14.68 1.93 10.58
CA ASN A 23 -13.23 1.78 10.48
C ASN A 23 -12.78 0.61 9.57
N VAL A 24 -13.59 -0.45 9.47
CA VAL A 24 -13.27 -1.64 8.65
C VAL A 24 -13.60 -1.42 7.18
N VAL A 25 -14.66 -0.66 6.87
CA VAL A 25 -15.10 -0.42 5.49
C VAL A 25 -14.08 0.45 4.76
N SER A 26 -13.68 1.57 5.36
CA SER A 26 -12.69 2.47 4.77
C SER A 26 -11.33 1.79 4.56
N LEU A 27 -10.90 0.99 5.55
CA LEU A 27 -9.67 0.22 5.45
C LEU A 27 -9.75 -0.86 4.36
N SER A 28 -10.85 -1.60 4.30
CA SER A 28 -11.08 -2.66 3.30
C SER A 28 -11.07 -2.10 1.87
N THR A 29 -11.74 -0.97 1.65
CA THR A 29 -11.74 -0.29 0.34
C THR A 29 -10.33 0.13 -0.06
N GLY A 30 -9.53 0.66 0.87
CA GLY A 30 -8.14 1.04 0.59
C GLY A 30 -7.27 -0.14 0.14
N VAL A 31 -7.40 -1.30 0.80
CA VAL A 31 -6.65 -2.52 0.45
C VAL A 31 -7.04 -3.06 -0.93
N ILE A 32 -8.35 -3.11 -1.23
CA ILE A 32 -8.85 -3.61 -2.52
C ILE A 32 -8.36 -2.72 -3.67
N ILE A 33 -8.49 -1.39 -3.53
CA ILE A 33 -8.01 -0.43 -4.55
C ILE A 33 -6.50 -0.55 -4.71
N GLY A 34 -5.75 -0.65 -3.61
CA GLY A 34 -4.30 -0.83 -3.66
C GLY A 34 -3.88 -2.09 -4.43
N SER A 35 -4.56 -3.21 -4.20
CA SER A 35 -4.28 -4.46 -4.92
C SER A 35 -4.56 -4.36 -6.42
N ALA A 36 -5.67 -3.74 -6.81
CA ALA A 36 -6.06 -3.60 -8.21
C ALA A 36 -5.15 -2.62 -8.95
N PHE A 37 -4.78 -1.51 -8.31
CA PHE A 37 -3.85 -0.53 -8.86
C PHE A 37 -2.46 -1.12 -9.06
N ASN A 38 -1.96 -1.93 -8.12
CA ASN A 38 -0.67 -2.60 -8.26
C ASN A 38 -0.60 -3.49 -9.52
N ASN A 39 -1.71 -4.13 -9.91
CA ASN A 39 -1.76 -4.92 -11.14
C ASN A 39 -1.61 -4.04 -12.40
N ILE A 40 -2.23 -2.87 -12.42
CA ILE A 40 -2.10 -1.90 -13.52
C ILE A 40 -0.65 -1.41 -13.62
N VAL A 41 -0.06 -1.05 -12.49
CA VAL A 41 1.32 -0.57 -12.40
C VAL A 41 2.30 -1.66 -12.83
N THR A 42 2.06 -2.91 -12.43
CA THR A 42 2.85 -4.07 -12.83
C THR A 42 2.73 -4.33 -14.33
N ALA A 43 1.51 -4.29 -14.88
CA ALA A 43 1.28 -4.49 -16.31
C ALA A 43 1.94 -3.39 -17.16
N PHE A 44 1.88 -2.13 -16.71
CA PHE A 44 2.56 -1.01 -17.36
C PHE A 44 4.08 -1.17 -17.31
N THR A 45 4.62 -1.53 -16.14
CA THR A 45 6.06 -1.75 -15.96
C THR A 45 6.54 -2.88 -16.88
N LYS A 46 5.85 -4.01 -16.90
CA LYS A 46 6.16 -5.13 -17.79
C LYS A 46 5.97 -4.79 -19.27
N GLY A 47 4.94 -4.05 -19.61
CA GLY A 47 4.59 -3.74 -20.99
C GLY A 47 5.45 -2.66 -21.64
N ILE A 48 5.97 -1.71 -20.85
CA ILE A 48 6.66 -0.53 -21.38
C ILE A 48 8.07 -0.39 -20.80
N VAL A 49 8.23 -0.58 -19.49
CA VAL A 49 9.52 -0.36 -18.82
C VAL A 49 10.49 -1.51 -19.11
N GLU A 50 10.07 -2.77 -18.94
CA GLU A 50 10.94 -3.93 -19.19
C GLU A 50 11.48 -3.97 -20.64
N PRO A 51 10.69 -3.72 -21.71
CA PRO A 51 11.22 -3.65 -23.07
C PRO A 51 12.23 -2.51 -23.28
N ILE A 52 11.98 -1.33 -22.69
CA ILE A 52 12.93 -0.21 -22.75
C ILE A 52 14.24 -0.59 -22.04
N LEU A 53 14.14 -1.20 -20.86
CA LEU A 53 15.30 -1.68 -20.13
C LEU A 53 16.05 -2.79 -20.87
N ALA A 54 15.34 -3.66 -21.60
CA ALA A 54 15.97 -4.68 -22.44
C ALA A 54 16.74 -4.06 -23.62
N ILE A 55 16.27 -2.93 -24.17
CA ILE A 55 16.95 -2.22 -25.25
C ILE A 55 18.21 -1.50 -24.73
N PHE A 56 18.12 -0.80 -23.59
CA PHE A 56 19.25 -0.05 -23.01
C PHE A 56 20.24 -0.94 -22.25
N GLY A 57 19.78 -2.09 -21.74
CA GLY A 57 20.59 -3.08 -21.04
C GLY A 57 21.15 -4.20 -21.91
N GLY A 58 20.81 -4.22 -23.20
CA GLY A 58 20.98 -5.40 -24.05
C GLY A 58 20.21 -6.60 -23.50
N ASN A 59 20.15 -7.68 -24.28
CA ASN A 59 19.42 -8.92 -23.97
C ASN A 59 19.84 -9.64 -22.66
N ASP A 60 20.67 -9.02 -21.80
CA ASP A 60 21.41 -9.69 -20.75
C ASP A 60 21.56 -8.89 -19.46
N LEU A 61 20.77 -7.85 -19.19
CA LEU A 61 20.71 -7.39 -17.80
C LEU A 61 20.20 -8.50 -16.88
N GLY A 62 19.30 -9.40 -17.31
CA GLY A 62 18.88 -10.58 -16.54
C GLY A 62 19.68 -11.86 -16.80
N THR A 63 20.79 -11.75 -17.53
CA THR A 63 21.58 -12.90 -17.98
C THR A 63 23.06 -12.55 -18.13
N SER A 64 23.45 -11.45 -17.49
CA SER A 64 24.82 -11.01 -17.28
C SER A 64 25.67 -12.18 -16.77
N ASN A 65 26.90 -12.25 -17.26
CA ASN A 65 27.91 -13.30 -17.06
C ASN A 65 28.25 -13.63 -15.57
N TRP A 66 27.51 -13.10 -14.61
CA TRP A 66 27.66 -13.27 -13.16
C TRP A 66 26.54 -14.14 -12.59
N LYS A 67 26.34 -15.31 -13.21
CA LYS A 67 25.47 -16.36 -12.65
C LYS A 67 26.26 -17.15 -11.62
N PHE A 68 26.04 -16.86 -10.34
CA PHE A 68 26.67 -17.64 -9.28
C PHE A 68 25.85 -18.89 -9.01
N LYS A 69 26.43 -20.07 -9.26
CA LYS A 69 25.81 -21.34 -8.91
C LYS A 69 25.80 -21.50 -7.38
N ILE A 70 24.62 -21.48 -6.79
CA ILE A 70 24.42 -21.55 -5.34
C ILE A 70 24.29 -23.00 -4.88
N TRP A 71 23.57 -23.83 -5.63
CA TRP A 71 23.29 -25.24 -5.33
C TRP A 71 22.68 -25.94 -6.58
N GLU A 72 22.58 -27.27 -6.60
CA GLU A 72 21.89 -28.00 -7.67
C GLU A 72 20.62 -28.64 -7.13
N LYS A 73 19.49 -28.31 -7.75
CA LYS A 73 18.19 -28.84 -7.34
C LYS A 73 17.60 -29.69 -8.45
N MET A 74 16.95 -30.78 -8.05
CA MET A 74 16.08 -31.50 -8.95
C MET A 74 14.85 -30.63 -9.21
N ALA A 75 14.66 -30.26 -10.47
CA ALA A 75 13.49 -29.53 -10.91
C ALA A 75 12.89 -30.24 -12.12
N THR A 76 11.57 -30.35 -12.11
CA THR A 76 10.78 -30.88 -13.22
C THR A 76 10.80 -29.88 -14.37
N VAL A 77 11.60 -30.16 -15.39
CA VAL A 77 11.58 -29.38 -16.64
C VAL A 77 10.50 -29.98 -17.51
N THR A 78 9.48 -29.18 -17.81
CA THR A 78 8.48 -29.55 -18.81
C THR A 78 9.01 -29.09 -20.16
N GLU A 79 9.63 -30.02 -20.89
CA GLU A 79 10.15 -29.75 -22.22
C GLU A 79 9.11 -30.21 -23.24
N LYS A 80 8.66 -29.30 -24.11
CA LYS A 80 7.76 -29.63 -25.21
C LYS A 80 8.59 -30.11 -26.38
N VAL A 81 8.70 -31.43 -26.53
CA VAL A 81 9.31 -32.05 -27.72
C VAL A 81 8.19 -32.60 -28.59
N ASN A 82 8.08 -32.09 -29.82
CA ASN A 82 7.05 -32.48 -30.79
C ASN A 82 5.60 -32.40 -30.27
N GLY A 83 5.28 -31.37 -29.46
CA GLY A 83 3.92 -31.14 -28.97
C GLY A 83 3.49 -32.05 -27.81
N VAL A 84 4.35 -32.96 -27.33
CA VAL A 84 4.10 -33.78 -26.14
C VAL A 84 4.86 -33.17 -24.96
N GLU A 85 4.15 -32.92 -23.86
CA GLU A 85 4.72 -32.39 -22.62
C GLU A 85 5.46 -33.50 -21.88
N VAL A 86 6.76 -33.61 -22.11
CA VAL A 86 7.61 -34.55 -21.38
C VAL A 86 8.11 -33.85 -20.12
N LYS A 87 7.61 -34.29 -18.97
CA LYS A 87 8.09 -33.86 -17.66
C LYS A 87 9.33 -34.67 -17.31
N THR A 88 10.50 -34.10 -17.59
CA THR A 88 11.77 -34.71 -17.26
C THR A 88 12.30 -34.06 -15.99
N GLU A 89 12.58 -34.85 -14.96
CA GLU A 89 13.31 -34.37 -13.79
C GLU A 89 14.78 -34.25 -14.17
N LYS A 90 15.25 -33.00 -14.31
CA LYS A 90 16.64 -32.70 -14.66
C LYS A 90 17.28 -31.96 -13.49
N MET A 91 18.56 -32.24 -13.26
CA MET A 91 19.37 -31.47 -12.33
C MET A 91 19.58 -30.08 -12.94
N ILE A 92 18.93 -29.07 -12.37
CA ILE A 92 19.10 -27.67 -12.80
C ILE A 92 19.95 -26.95 -11.75
N PRO A 93 21.05 -26.30 -12.14
CA PRO A 93 21.79 -25.44 -11.24
C PRO A 93 20.92 -24.26 -10.81
N VAL A 94 20.80 -24.03 -9.50
CA VAL A 94 20.21 -22.81 -8.96
C VAL A 94 21.24 -21.70 -9.12
N LEU A 95 20.99 -20.83 -10.09
CA LEU A 95 21.86 -19.70 -10.41
C LEU A 95 21.31 -18.43 -9.74
N LEU A 96 22.15 -17.74 -8.98
CA LEU A 96 21.89 -16.35 -8.57
C LEU A 96 22.18 -15.45 -9.77
N ASP A 97 21.14 -14.86 -10.32
CA ASP A 97 21.25 -13.91 -11.41
C ASP A 97 21.30 -12.48 -10.84
N VAL A 98 22.51 -12.00 -10.56
CA VAL A 98 22.73 -10.65 -10.02
C VAL A 98 22.20 -9.58 -10.98
N GLY A 99 22.28 -9.88 -12.27
CA GLY A 99 21.72 -9.06 -13.31
C GLY A 99 20.19 -8.92 -13.18
N ALA A 100 19.48 -10.03 -12.98
CA ALA A 100 18.02 -9.99 -12.80
C ALA A 100 17.61 -9.11 -11.60
N ILE A 101 18.41 -9.12 -10.53
CA ILE A 101 18.19 -8.25 -9.37
C ILE A 101 18.36 -6.78 -9.76
N ILE A 102 19.44 -6.42 -10.47
CA ILE A 102 19.69 -5.04 -10.91
C ILE A 102 18.57 -4.56 -11.85
N GLY A 103 18.14 -5.41 -12.79
CA GLY A 103 17.00 -5.13 -13.66
C GLY A 103 15.71 -4.90 -12.87
N SER A 104 15.46 -5.71 -11.84
CA SER A 104 14.28 -5.54 -10.96
C SER A 104 14.34 -4.25 -10.13
N VAL A 105 15.52 -3.82 -9.69
CA VAL A 105 15.72 -2.55 -8.96
C VAL A 105 15.48 -1.36 -9.87
N ILE A 106 16.02 -1.38 -11.10
CA ILE A 106 15.81 -0.31 -12.07
C ILE A 106 14.32 -0.26 -12.48
N GLY A 107 13.71 -1.42 -12.74
CA GLY A 107 12.28 -1.54 -12.98
C GLY A 107 11.46 -0.93 -11.85
N PHE A 108 11.76 -1.32 -10.60
CA PHE A 108 11.12 -0.77 -9.41
C PHE A 108 11.27 0.75 -9.28
N LEU A 109 12.46 1.31 -9.54
CA LEU A 109 12.67 2.75 -9.50
C LEU A 109 11.82 3.50 -10.53
N ILE A 110 11.72 2.97 -11.75
CA ILE A 110 10.87 3.56 -12.80
C ILE A 110 9.39 3.44 -12.43
N THR A 111 8.96 2.28 -11.92
CA THR A 111 7.61 2.06 -11.39
C THR A 111 7.28 3.05 -10.28
N ALA A 112 8.18 3.21 -9.31
CA ALA A 112 8.04 4.15 -8.20
C ALA A 112 7.95 5.60 -8.72
N ALA A 113 8.75 5.97 -9.72
CA ALA A 113 8.69 7.30 -10.34
C ALA A 113 7.32 7.57 -10.99
N ILE A 114 6.76 6.59 -11.70
CA ILE A 114 5.44 6.72 -12.34
C ILE A 114 4.33 6.85 -11.28
N VAL A 115 4.34 5.99 -10.26
CA VAL A 115 3.37 6.05 -9.15
C VAL A 115 3.48 7.37 -8.39
N PHE A 116 4.71 7.83 -8.13
CA PHE A 116 4.96 9.11 -7.48
C PHE A 116 4.41 10.28 -8.30
N PHE A 117 4.58 10.26 -9.63
CA PHE A 117 4.09 11.33 -10.48
C PHE A 117 2.56 11.34 -10.60
N ILE A 118 1.91 10.17 -10.73
CA ILE A 118 0.46 10.06 -10.97
C ILE A 118 -0.36 10.14 -9.69
N ILE A 119 0.12 9.62 -8.56
CA ILE A 119 -0.63 9.61 -7.30
C ILE A 119 -0.04 10.63 -6.32
N VAL A 120 1.24 10.50 -5.98
CA VAL A 120 1.82 11.29 -4.87
C VAL A 120 1.82 12.78 -5.20
N LYS A 121 2.19 13.18 -6.42
CA LYS A 121 2.25 14.59 -6.81
C LYS A 121 0.87 15.30 -6.81
N PRO A 122 -0.20 14.76 -7.43
CA PRO A 122 -1.52 15.37 -7.34
C PRO A 122 -2.13 15.26 -5.94
N THR A 123 -1.91 14.17 -5.21
CA THR A 123 -2.36 14.04 -3.82
C THR A 123 -1.70 15.09 -2.93
N ASN A 124 -0.38 15.27 -3.03
CA ASN A 124 0.34 16.31 -2.30
C ASN A 124 -0.15 17.72 -2.71
N LYS A 125 -0.43 17.95 -3.99
CA LYS A 125 -0.98 19.22 -4.48
C LYS A 125 -2.39 19.49 -3.94
N LEU A 126 -3.25 18.47 -3.87
CA LEU A 126 -4.60 18.58 -3.29
C LEU A 126 -4.52 18.78 -1.78
N LEU A 127 -3.61 18.10 -1.10
CA LEU A 127 -3.38 18.26 0.34
C LEU A 127 -2.94 19.69 0.65
N ASP A 128 -2.01 20.25 -0.12
CA ASP A 128 -1.59 21.66 0.02
C ASP A 128 -2.75 22.63 -0.19
N LEU A 129 -3.66 22.34 -1.12
CA LEU A 129 -4.85 23.17 -1.36
C LEU A 129 -5.90 23.06 -0.26
N VAL A 130 -6.01 21.90 0.39
CA VAL A 130 -6.92 21.65 1.53
C VAL A 130 -6.34 22.19 2.84
N VAL A 131 -5.02 22.17 3.02
CA VAL A 131 -4.32 22.77 4.16
C VAL A 131 -4.29 24.30 4.05
N LYS A 132 -4.21 24.85 2.84
CA LYS A 132 -4.16 26.30 2.59
C LYS A 132 -5.55 26.96 2.55
N LYS A 133 -6.61 26.16 2.46
CA LYS A 133 -7.99 26.63 2.50
C LYS A 133 -8.64 25.95 3.69
N ASP A 134 -8.71 26.64 4.83
CA ASP A 134 -9.28 26.20 6.12
C ASP A 134 -10.52 25.32 5.93
N THR A 135 -10.29 24.05 5.67
CA THR A 135 -11.34 23.06 5.56
C THR A 135 -11.49 22.58 6.99
N PRO A 136 -12.67 22.76 7.62
CA PRO A 136 -12.93 22.17 8.92
C PRO A 136 -12.44 20.72 8.87
N PRO A 137 -11.59 20.30 9.82
CA PRO A 137 -10.91 19.02 9.76
C PRO A 137 -11.92 17.93 9.44
N ALA A 138 -11.61 17.09 8.45
CA ALA A 138 -12.42 15.93 8.08
C ALA A 138 -12.95 15.31 9.38
N ALA A 139 -14.28 15.39 9.57
CA ALA A 139 -14.95 15.29 10.86
C ALA A 139 -14.10 14.55 11.88
N LEU A 140 -13.37 15.33 12.70
CA LEU A 140 -12.54 14.77 13.76
C LEU A 140 -13.38 13.75 14.51
N PRO A 141 -12.84 12.56 14.83
CA PRO A 141 -13.55 11.64 15.70
C PRO A 141 -14.10 12.44 16.90
N PRO A 142 -15.34 12.17 17.37
CA PRO A 142 -16.01 12.99 18.37
C PRO A 142 -15.10 13.37 19.55
N ASP A 143 -14.23 12.44 19.95
CA ASP A 143 -13.22 12.62 20.99
C ASP A 143 -12.19 13.71 20.66
N VAL A 144 -11.69 13.77 19.43
CA VAL A 144 -10.70 14.79 19.02
C VAL A 144 -11.36 16.15 18.81
N ALA A 145 -12.64 16.19 18.43
CA ALA A 145 -13.43 17.42 18.43
C ALA A 145 -13.60 17.96 19.86
N LEU A 146 -13.98 17.09 20.82
CA LEU A 146 -14.07 17.44 22.24
C LEU A 146 -12.72 17.90 22.81
N LEU A 147 -11.62 17.23 22.47
CA LEU A 147 -10.28 17.65 22.90
C LEU A 147 -9.89 19.02 22.35
N THR A 148 -10.34 19.36 21.14
CA THR A 148 -10.12 20.69 20.54
C THR A 148 -10.93 21.76 21.27
N GLU A 149 -12.20 21.48 21.57
CA GLU A 149 -13.05 22.38 22.35
C GLU A 149 -12.51 22.59 23.77
N ILE A 150 -12.03 21.53 24.44
CA ILE A 150 -11.41 21.62 25.76
C ILE A 150 -10.14 22.46 25.71
N ARG A 151 -9.27 22.26 24.71
CA ARG A 151 -8.06 23.08 24.51
C ARG A 151 -8.41 24.56 24.35
N ASP A 152 -9.44 24.86 23.56
CA ASP A 152 -9.86 26.23 23.28
C ASP A 152 -10.57 26.87 24.49
N MET A 153 -11.26 26.07 25.31
CA MET A 153 -11.79 26.50 26.60
C MET A 153 -10.67 26.81 27.60
N MET A 154 -9.64 25.95 27.69
CA MET A 154 -8.49 26.18 28.56
C MET A 154 -7.72 27.45 28.18
N LYS A 155 -7.49 27.67 26.87
CA LYS A 155 -6.79 28.85 26.38
C LYS A 155 -7.54 30.15 26.71
N ARG A 156 -8.88 30.12 26.58
CA ARG A 156 -9.74 31.25 27.00
C ARG A 156 -9.70 31.50 28.51
N GLN A 157 -9.65 30.44 29.32
CA GLN A 157 -9.49 30.57 30.78
C GLN A 157 -8.13 31.17 31.16
N GLU A 158 -7.06 30.74 30.50
CA GLU A 158 -5.70 31.25 30.70
C GLU A 158 -5.60 32.74 30.34
N GLU A 159 -6.19 33.15 29.22
CA GLU A 159 -6.26 34.57 28.82
C GLU A 159 -7.07 35.43 29.80
N ALA A 160 -8.18 34.91 30.34
CA ALA A 160 -8.99 35.61 31.33
C ALA A 160 -8.25 35.76 32.67
N ALA A 161 -7.51 34.74 33.09
CA ALA A 161 -6.66 34.78 34.28
C ALA A 161 -5.47 35.73 34.13
N ASN A 162 -4.89 35.82 32.92
CA ASN A 162 -3.78 36.74 32.65
C ASN A 162 -4.25 38.22 32.62
N ARG A 163 -5.48 38.47 32.14
CA ARG A 163 -6.09 39.82 32.17
C ARG A 163 -6.42 40.30 33.58
N SER A 164 -6.81 39.41 34.49
CA SER A 164 -7.06 39.78 35.90
C SER A 164 -5.79 39.98 36.72
N GLN A 165 -4.62 39.58 36.22
CA GLN A 165 -3.31 39.80 36.85
C GLN A 165 -2.56 41.03 36.31
N SER A 166 -3.06 41.71 35.28
CA SER A 166 -2.45 42.97 34.81
C SER A 166 -2.74 44.11 35.81
N PRO A 167 -1.72 44.70 36.46
CA PRO A 167 -1.93 45.80 37.40
C PRO A 167 -2.39 47.04 36.63
N VAL A 168 -3.49 47.64 37.06
CA VAL A 168 -3.93 48.95 36.60
C VAL A 168 -2.90 49.97 37.11
N LEU A 169 -2.10 50.54 36.20
CA LEU A 169 -1.28 51.74 36.44
C LEU A 169 -2.04 52.98 35.99
#